data_AF-Q9Z4R5-F1
#
_entry.id   AF-Q9Z4R5-F1
#
_cell.length_a   1.000
_cell.length_b   1.000
_cell.length_c   1.000
_cell.angle_alpha   90.00
_cell.angle_beta   90.00
_cell.angle_gamma   90.00
#
_symmetry.space_group_name_H-M   'P 1'
#
loop_
_entity.id
_entity.type
_entity.pdbx_description
1 polymer ?
#
loop_
_entity_poly.entity_id
_entity_poly.type
_entity_poly.pdbx_seq_one_letter_code
_entity_poly.pdbx_strand_id
1 'polypeptide(L)'
;SWYLYSANRLKYPMMRKNLLQLWRAAKVVHSDPVDAWASIVGDSVQSKDYKQARGRGGFVRSNWQEVNELIAAANVYTAKQYGPDRIIGFSPIPAMSMVSYAAGARYLSLIGG
;
A
#
# COMPACT_ATOMS: atom_id res chain seq x y z
N SER A 1 29.21 0.96 -9.02
CA SER A 1 27.75 1.17 -9.03
C SER A 1 27.32 1.85 -7.73
N TRP A 2 27.07 3.16 -7.76
CA TRP A 2 26.80 3.92 -6.52
C TRP A 2 25.52 3.45 -5.80
N TYR A 3 24.43 3.29 -6.54
CA TYR A 3 23.11 2.95 -5.96
C TYR A 3 23.00 1.56 -5.34
N LEU A 4 23.76 0.58 -5.83
CA LEU A 4 23.58 -0.82 -5.40
C LEU A 4 23.86 -0.99 -3.90
N TYR A 5 24.88 -0.30 -3.39
CA TYR A 5 25.37 -0.42 -2.02
C TYR A 5 25.42 0.91 -1.25
N SER A 6 24.87 1.99 -1.83
CA SER A 6 24.78 3.28 -1.14
C SER A 6 24.01 3.18 0.19
N ALA A 7 24.28 4.12 1.09
CA ALA A 7 23.55 4.27 2.35
C ALA A 7 22.03 4.49 2.16
N ASN A 8 21.60 4.93 0.96
CA ASN A 8 20.21 5.24 0.66
C ASN A 8 19.47 4.12 -0.10
N ARG A 9 20.07 2.93 -0.25
CA ARG A 9 19.42 1.80 -0.90
C ARG A 9 18.26 1.26 -0.05
N LEU A 10 17.07 1.17 -0.64
CA LEU A 10 15.94 0.43 -0.04
C LEU A 10 16.21 -1.08 -0.09
N LYS A 11 16.26 -1.72 1.09
CA LYS A 11 16.59 -3.14 1.26
C LYS A 11 15.37 -4.01 1.62
N TYR A 12 14.37 -3.42 2.26
CA TYR A 12 13.22 -4.13 2.81
C TYR A 12 11.92 -3.38 2.49
N PRO A 13 10.77 -4.07 2.46
CA PRO A 13 9.49 -3.38 2.48
C PRO A 13 9.36 -2.59 3.78
N MET A 14 8.89 -1.35 3.67
CA MET A 14 8.75 -0.41 4.79
C MET A 14 7.30 0.02 4.90
N MET A 15 6.81 0.14 6.14
CA MET A 15 5.48 0.66 6.43
C MET A 15 5.58 1.78 7.46
N ARG A 16 4.65 2.75 7.45
CA ARG A 16 4.57 3.76 8.51
C ARG A 16 4.18 3.07 9.81
N LYS A 17 4.90 3.34 10.91
CA LYS A 17 4.66 2.72 12.23
C LYS A 17 3.18 2.82 12.65
N ASN A 18 2.59 4.01 12.56
CA ASN A 18 1.18 4.25 12.90
C ASN A 18 0.23 3.33 12.13
N LEU A 19 0.39 3.27 10.80
CA LEU A 19 -0.43 2.41 9.96
C LEU A 19 -0.23 0.93 10.32
N LEU A 20 1.01 0.51 10.57
CA LEU A 20 1.32 -0.87 10.91
C LEU A 20 0.68 -1.29 12.25
N GLN A 21 0.67 -0.40 13.23
CA GLN A 21 0.04 -0.65 14.53
C GLN A 21 -1.47 -0.82 14.38
N LEU A 22 -2.13 0.09 13.63
CA LEU A 22 -3.55 -0.02 13.32
C LEU A 22 -3.87 -1.29 12.55
N TRP A 23 -3.06 -1.61 11.53
CA TRP A 23 -3.23 -2.80 10.70
C TRP A 23 -3.18 -4.09 11.52
N ARG A 24 -2.14 -4.25 12.34
CA ARG A 24 -1.99 -5.44 13.19
C ARG A 24 -3.10 -5.55 14.24
N ALA A 25 -3.50 -4.43 14.84
CA ALA A 25 -4.61 -4.42 15.79
C ALA A 25 -5.94 -4.83 15.12
N ALA A 26 -6.24 -4.28 13.94
CA ALA A 26 -7.43 -4.62 13.18
C ALA A 26 -7.45 -6.10 12.77
N LYS A 27 -6.30 -6.66 12.36
CA LYS A 27 -6.17 -8.09 12.03
C LYS A 27 -6.38 -9.06 13.20
N VAL A 28 -6.27 -8.59 14.45
CA VAL A 28 -6.63 -9.42 15.62
C VAL A 28 -8.15 -9.52 15.78
N VAL A 29 -8.86 -8.44 15.42
CA VAL A 29 -10.32 -8.34 15.56
C VAL A 29 -11.05 -8.92 14.34
N HIS A 30 -10.49 -8.73 13.15
CA HIS A 30 -11.08 -9.12 11.87
C HIS A 30 -10.23 -10.21 11.21
N SER A 31 -10.84 -11.37 10.96
CA SER A 31 -10.19 -12.47 10.22
C SER A 31 -10.03 -12.16 8.73
N ASP A 32 -11.00 -11.46 8.13
CA ASP A 32 -10.90 -10.97 6.76
C ASP A 32 -10.06 -9.67 6.71
N PRO A 33 -8.95 -9.64 5.94
CA PRO A 33 -8.12 -8.44 5.83
C PRO A 33 -8.85 -7.26 5.15
N VAL A 34 -9.87 -7.50 4.32
CA VAL A 34 -10.70 -6.46 3.71
C VAL A 34 -11.53 -5.74 4.78
N ASP A 35 -12.10 -6.50 5.73
CA ASP A 35 -12.84 -5.93 6.86
C ASP A 35 -11.90 -5.24 7.86
N ALA A 36 -10.70 -5.78 8.07
CA ALA A 36 -9.65 -5.12 8.85
C ALA A 36 -9.26 -3.76 8.25
N TRP A 37 -9.17 -3.66 6.92
CA TRP A 37 -8.92 -2.38 6.27
C TRP A 37 -10.11 -1.44 6.42
N ALA A 38 -11.33 -1.95 6.21
CA ALA A 38 -12.56 -1.18 6.32
C ALA A 38 -12.71 -0.49 7.69
N SER A 39 -12.36 -1.18 8.79
CA SER A 39 -12.44 -0.61 10.14
C SER A 39 -11.47 0.55 10.36
N ILE A 40 -10.29 0.52 9.73
CA ILE A 40 -9.30 1.59 9.82
C ILE A 40 -9.73 2.81 9.00
N VAL A 41 -10.12 2.61 7.74
CA VAL A 41 -10.44 3.75 6.85
C VAL A 41 -11.81 4.34 7.10
N GLY A 42 -12.75 3.55 7.65
CA GLY A 42 -14.07 4.00 8.07
C GLY A 42 -14.04 4.85 9.34
N ASP A 43 -13.00 4.71 10.17
CA ASP A 43 -12.78 5.56 11.34
C ASP A 43 -11.99 6.82 10.97
N SER A 44 -12.66 7.98 11.03
CA SER A 44 -12.04 9.27 10.71
C SER A 44 -10.83 9.63 11.58
N VAL A 45 -10.79 9.17 12.85
CA VAL A 45 -9.70 9.43 13.78
C VAL A 45 -8.49 8.58 13.40
N GLN A 46 -8.69 7.26 13.22
CA GLN A 46 -7.62 6.35 12.80
C GLN A 46 -7.06 6.71 11.42
N SER A 47 -7.96 7.04 10.49
CA SER A 47 -7.60 7.47 9.14
C SER A 47 -6.76 8.75 9.15
N LYS A 48 -7.10 9.71 10.02
CA LYS A 48 -6.35 10.95 10.19
C LYS A 48 -4.97 10.72 10.80
N ASP A 49 -4.85 9.83 11.79
CA ASP A 49 -3.60 9.53 12.49
C ASP A 49 -2.47 9.12 11.52
N TYR A 50 -2.68 8.06 10.74
CA TYR A 50 -1.62 7.59 9.83
C TYR A 50 -1.39 8.55 8.64
N LYS A 51 -2.42 9.29 8.21
CA LYS A 51 -2.30 10.27 7.11
C LYS A 51 -1.47 11.49 7.51
N GLN A 52 -1.64 12.01 8.73
CA GLN A 52 -0.85 13.14 9.22
C GLN A 52 0.62 12.79 9.47
N ALA A 53 0.94 11.51 9.69
CA ALA A 53 2.31 11.01 9.80
C ALA A 53 3.07 10.94 8.45
N ARG A 54 2.43 11.24 7.31
CA ARG A 54 3.10 11.25 5.99
C ARG A 54 4.18 12.34 5.94
N GLY A 55 5.39 11.96 5.53
CA GLY A 55 6.55 12.87 5.46
C GLY A 55 7.25 13.16 6.80
N ARG A 56 6.81 12.55 7.91
CA ARG A 56 7.31 12.84 9.27
C ARG A 56 8.17 11.73 9.89
N GLY A 57 8.85 10.93 9.07
CA GLY A 57 9.67 9.80 9.55
C GLY A 57 8.85 8.66 10.19
N GLY A 58 9.49 7.75 10.92
CA GLY A 58 8.79 6.61 11.56
C GLY A 58 8.45 5.46 10.60
N PHE A 59 9.28 5.22 9.59
CA PHE A 59 9.22 3.98 8.83
C PHE A 59 9.79 2.82 9.65
N VAL A 60 9.09 1.70 9.62
CA VAL A 60 9.52 0.45 10.23
C VAL A 60 9.58 -0.64 9.18
N ARG A 61 10.51 -1.58 9.36
CA ARG A 61 10.66 -2.74 8.49
C ARG A 61 9.42 -3.62 8.59
N SER A 62 8.90 -4.05 7.45
CA SER A 62 7.84 -5.03 7.31
C SER A 62 8.36 -6.24 6.50
N ASN A 63 7.46 -7.09 6.01
CA ASN A 63 7.76 -8.20 5.11
C ASN A 63 6.78 -8.18 3.91
N TRP A 64 7.13 -8.91 2.85
CA TRP A 64 6.34 -8.93 1.61
C TRP A 64 4.91 -9.45 1.82
N GLN A 65 4.72 -10.46 2.67
CA GLN A 65 3.39 -11.01 2.96
C GLN A 65 2.47 -9.96 3.59
N GLU A 66 2.97 -9.21 4.57
CA GLU A 66 2.20 -8.18 5.30
C GLU A 66 1.85 -6.98 4.41
N VAL A 67 2.77 -6.49 3.57
CA VAL A 67 2.47 -5.37 2.67
C VAL A 67 1.57 -5.78 1.50
N ASN A 68 1.74 -6.98 0.95
CA ASN A 68 0.93 -7.46 -0.17
C ASN A 68 -0.53 -7.66 0.24
N GLU A 69 -0.76 -8.26 1.41
CA GLU A 69 -2.12 -8.45 1.95
C GLU A 69 -2.80 -7.11 2.23
N LEU A 70 -2.11 -6.14 2.84
CA LEU A 70 -2.67 -4.81 3.09
C LEU A 70 -3.03 -4.11 1.77
N ILE A 71 -2.13 -4.11 0.78
CA ILE A 71 -2.38 -3.48 -0.54
C ILE A 71 -3.57 -4.14 -1.24
N ALA A 72 -3.63 -5.48 -1.23
CA ALA A 72 -4.73 -6.22 -1.84
C ALA A 72 -6.07 -5.92 -1.14
N ALA A 73 -6.10 -5.93 0.19
CA ALA A 73 -7.28 -5.62 0.98
C ALA A 73 -7.78 -4.19 0.73
N ALA A 74 -6.86 -3.23 0.68
CA ALA A 74 -7.19 -1.84 0.37
C ALA A 74 -7.78 -1.69 -1.04
N ASN A 75 -7.23 -2.39 -2.03
CA ASN A 75 -7.73 -2.36 -3.41
C ASN A 75 -9.11 -3.02 -3.50
N VAL A 76 -9.31 -4.20 -2.89
CA VAL A 76 -10.61 -4.89 -2.90
C VAL A 76 -11.68 -4.04 -2.22
N TYR A 77 -11.39 -3.47 -1.04
CA TYR A 77 -12.31 -2.57 -0.35
C TYR A 77 -12.66 -1.35 -1.22
N THR A 78 -11.65 -0.70 -1.81
CA THR A 78 -11.86 0.51 -2.60
C THR A 78 -12.71 0.22 -3.84
N ALA A 79 -12.38 -0.85 -4.58
CA ALA A 79 -13.14 -1.27 -5.75
C ALA A 79 -14.59 -1.60 -5.39
N LYS A 80 -14.80 -2.34 -4.29
CA LYS A 80 -16.13 -2.75 -3.82
C LYS A 80 -17.00 -1.56 -3.38
N GLN A 81 -16.43 -0.58 -2.68
CA GLN A 81 -17.20 0.51 -2.07
C GLN A 81 -17.35 1.73 -2.98
N TYR A 82 -16.35 2.03 -3.81
CA TYR A 82 -16.29 3.29 -4.55
C TYR A 82 -16.12 3.12 -6.06
N GLY A 83 -15.87 1.90 -6.53
CA GLY A 83 -15.56 1.60 -7.92
C GLY A 83 -14.06 1.40 -8.16
N PRO A 84 -13.68 0.57 -9.14
CA PRO A 84 -12.28 0.23 -9.41
C PRO A 84 -11.47 1.42 -9.95
N ASP A 85 -12.13 2.39 -10.59
CA ASP A 85 -11.56 3.63 -11.10
C ASP A 85 -11.07 4.60 -10.01
N ARG A 86 -11.27 4.26 -8.72
CA ARG A 86 -10.67 4.95 -7.57
C ARG A 86 -9.29 4.40 -7.19
N ILE A 87 -8.78 3.40 -7.93
CA ILE A 87 -7.47 2.78 -7.72
C ILE A 87 -6.55 3.17 -8.88
N ILE A 88 -5.71 4.17 -8.67
CA ILE A 88 -4.94 4.81 -9.75
C ILE A 88 -3.45 4.50 -9.62
N GLY A 89 -2.79 4.23 -10.74
CA GLY A 89 -1.33 4.14 -10.84
C GLY A 89 -0.74 5.22 -11.73
N PHE A 90 0.47 5.68 -11.36
CA PHE A 90 1.24 6.63 -12.16
C PHE A 90 2.61 6.02 -12.49
N SER A 91 2.87 5.81 -13.77
CA SER A 91 4.16 5.32 -14.27
C SER A 91 4.45 5.98 -15.63
N PRO A 92 5.51 6.78 -15.77
CA PRO A 92 5.79 7.49 -17.01
C PRO A 92 6.68 6.69 -17.98
N ILE A 93 6.72 7.13 -19.24
CA ILE A 93 7.69 6.75 -20.30
C ILE A 93 7.94 5.22 -20.39
N PRO A 94 7.05 4.46 -21.06
CA PRO A 94 7.20 3.02 -21.20
C PRO A 94 8.47 2.59 -21.95
N ALA A 95 9.00 3.47 -22.83
CA ALA A 95 10.14 3.15 -23.69
C ALA A 95 11.46 2.89 -22.92
N MET A 96 11.66 3.47 -21.73
CA MET A 96 12.89 3.25 -20.96
C MET A 96 12.94 1.86 -20.28
N SER A 97 11.78 1.28 -19.98
CA SER A 97 11.70 -0.03 -19.31
C SER A 97 10.31 -0.66 -19.49
N MET A 98 10.08 -1.22 -20.68
CA MET A 98 8.75 -1.68 -21.14
C MET A 98 8.05 -2.62 -20.16
N VAL A 99 8.76 -3.65 -19.67
CA VAL A 99 8.18 -4.66 -18.76
C VAL A 99 7.94 -4.08 -17.36
N SER A 100 8.83 -3.21 -16.88
CA SER A 100 8.66 -2.52 -15.60
C SER A 100 7.42 -1.62 -15.61
N TYR A 101 7.18 -0.92 -16.72
CA TYR A 101 5.94 -0.16 -16.94
C TYR A 101 4.71 -1.09 -17.00
N ALA A 102 4.79 -2.14 -17.82
CA ALA A 102 3.67 -3.05 -18.06
C ALA A 102 3.24 -3.81 -16.81
N ALA A 103 4.15 -4.06 -15.86
CA ALA A 103 3.85 -4.76 -14.60
C ALA A 103 2.71 -4.08 -13.82
N GLY A 104 2.80 -2.76 -13.62
CA GLY A 104 1.77 -1.98 -12.93
C GLY A 104 0.53 -1.74 -13.79
N ALA A 105 0.74 -1.34 -15.06
CA ALA A 105 -0.35 -1.05 -15.99
C ALA A 105 -1.27 -2.27 -16.20
N ARG A 106 -0.69 -3.46 -16.40
CA ARG A 106 -1.46 -4.70 -16.57
C ARG A 106 -2.30 -5.02 -15.34
N TYR A 107 -1.73 -4.90 -14.13
CA TYR A 107 -2.47 -5.16 -12.89
C TYR A 107 -3.68 -4.24 -12.76
N LEU A 108 -3.49 -2.94 -12.94
CA LEU A 108 -4.54 -1.93 -12.80
C LEU A 108 -5.64 -2.10 -13.86
N SER A 109 -5.26 -2.26 -15.13
CA SER A 109 -6.23 -2.47 -16.21
C SER A 109 -7.07 -3.75 -16.04
N LEU A 110 -6.50 -4.81 -15.45
CA LEU A 110 -7.24 -6.04 -15.17
C LEU A 110 -8.25 -5.90 -14.03
N ILE A 111 -7.97 -5.05 -13.04
CA ILE A 111 -8.92 -4.78 -11.94
C ILE A 111 -9.87 -3.61 -12.24
N GLY A 112 -9.69 -2.91 -13.37
CA GLY A 112 -10.51 -1.78 -13.80
C GLY A 112 -10.10 -0.42 -13.24
N GLY A 113 -8.86 -0.30 -12.75
CA GLY A 113 -8.25 0.96 -12.29
C GLY A 113 -7.51 1.73 -13.37
#